data_AF-A0AAY4EFX2-F1
#
_entry.id   AF-A0AAY4EFX2-F1
#
_cell.length_a   1.000
_cell.length_b   1.000
_cell.length_c   1.000
_cell.angle_alpha   90.00
_cell.angle_beta   90.00
_cell.angle_gamma   90.00
#
_symmetry.space_group_name_H-M   'P 1'
#
loop_
_entity.id
_entity.type
_entity.pdbx_description
1 polymer ?
#
loop_
_entity_poly.entity_id
_entity_poly.type
_entity_poly.pdbx_seq_one_letter_code
_entity_poly.pdbx_strand_id
1 'polypeptide(L)'
;MRRRGVRHQNDAPHDFELRWSIMGTMENRSLLQRMSQAPRPSVPVLIISKIFMVALPITQVAIGSVYLKDCPAQHYIPVYVLVSGVFALVLSLLSCLPCAQEPEDGGSSPLGSLCTAWNSTVTLFLFCWFIAGNIWIYSIYQPSYIPGAENYCSKTLYLFAFWTTTLVYILLGMLFVLGCCALLLCGRGGFGTESDV
;
A
#
# COMPACT_ATOMS: atom_id res chain seq x y z
N MET A 1 20.06 84.15 -4.37
CA MET A 1 19.19 83.72 -5.50
C MET A 1 19.60 82.34 -5.99
N ARG A 2 18.81 81.28 -5.71
CA ARG A 2 18.55 80.15 -6.63
C ARG A 2 17.52 79.19 -6.02
N ARG A 3 16.33 79.13 -6.63
CA ARG A 3 15.34 78.06 -6.43
C ARG A 3 15.93 76.72 -6.86
N ARG A 4 15.56 75.62 -6.19
CA ARG A 4 15.46 74.30 -6.83
C ARG A 4 14.44 73.41 -6.12
N GLY A 5 13.24 73.35 -6.70
CA GLY A 5 12.65 72.14 -7.28
C GLY A 5 12.33 70.96 -6.37
N VAL A 6 11.03 70.71 -6.23
CA VAL A 6 10.34 69.46 -5.89
C VAL A 6 10.94 68.24 -6.62
N ARG A 7 11.08 67.12 -5.91
CA ARG A 7 10.87 65.77 -6.49
C ARG A 7 10.38 64.80 -5.43
N HIS A 8 9.08 64.54 -5.45
CA HIS A 8 8.52 63.26 -5.05
C HIS A 8 9.17 62.18 -5.91
N GLN A 9 9.75 61.14 -5.30
CA GLN A 9 9.94 59.86 -5.96
C GLN A 9 9.71 58.78 -4.91
N ASN A 10 8.56 58.13 -5.04
CA ASN A 10 8.17 56.95 -4.28
C ASN A 10 9.08 55.78 -4.71
N ASP A 11 10.08 55.45 -3.92
CA ASP A 11 10.87 54.22 -4.06
C ASP A 11 10.38 53.19 -3.05
N ALA A 12 9.23 52.56 -3.37
CA ALA A 12 8.70 51.42 -2.63
C ALA A 12 8.26 50.21 -3.51
N PRO A 13 9.00 49.78 -4.56
CA PRO A 13 8.70 48.51 -5.23
C PRO A 13 9.60 47.33 -4.80
N HIS A 14 10.82 47.56 -4.32
CA HIS A 14 11.79 46.46 -4.09
C HIS A 14 11.62 45.71 -2.76
N ASP A 15 11.13 46.36 -1.71
CA ASP A 15 11.00 45.75 -0.37
C ASP A 15 9.76 44.85 -0.27
N PHE A 16 8.73 45.11 -1.08
CA PHE A 16 7.48 44.36 -1.08
C PHE A 16 7.59 43.01 -1.79
N GLU A 17 8.34 42.94 -2.90
CA GLU A 17 8.65 41.71 -3.65
C GLU A 17 9.55 40.75 -2.84
N LEU A 18 10.53 41.29 -2.12
CA LEU A 18 11.34 40.53 -1.16
C LEU A 18 10.48 40.01 -0.02
N ARG A 19 9.57 40.83 0.53
CA ARG A 19 8.67 40.40 1.59
C ARG A 19 7.64 39.37 1.13
N TRP A 20 7.13 39.43 -0.11
CA TRP A 20 6.25 38.40 -0.70
C TRP A 20 6.99 37.09 -0.98
N SER A 21 8.22 37.16 -1.52
CA SER A 21 9.08 35.98 -1.71
C SER A 21 9.46 35.33 -0.38
N ILE A 22 9.70 36.13 0.66
CA ILE A 22 9.98 35.65 2.01
C ILE A 22 8.72 35.06 2.66
N MET A 23 7.55 35.69 2.52
CA MET A 23 6.28 35.17 3.04
C MET A 23 5.89 33.83 2.37
N GLY A 24 6.05 33.73 1.05
CA GLY A 24 5.80 32.49 0.29
C GLY A 24 6.78 31.37 0.64
N THR A 25 8.05 31.68 0.91
CA THR A 25 9.04 30.67 1.36
C THR A 25 8.85 30.25 2.81
N MET A 26 8.38 31.13 3.70
CA MET A 26 8.07 30.78 5.09
C MET A 26 6.81 29.90 5.19
N GLU A 27 5.75 30.21 4.43
CA GLU A 27 4.53 29.40 4.40
C GLU A 27 4.79 27.99 3.87
N ASN A 28 5.54 27.87 2.76
CA ASN A 28 5.87 26.57 2.17
C ASN A 28 6.78 25.71 3.07
N ARG A 29 7.75 26.32 3.77
CA ARG A 29 8.56 25.61 4.77
C ARG A 29 7.73 25.13 5.96
N SER A 30 6.82 25.95 6.47
CA SER A 30 5.96 25.57 7.60
C SER A 30 5.01 24.40 7.27
N LEU A 31 4.51 24.35 6.03
CA LEU A 31 3.69 23.25 5.52
C LEU A 31 4.51 21.99 5.26
N LEU A 32 5.71 22.11 4.67
CA LEU A 32 6.65 20.98 4.54
C LEU A 32 7.06 20.43 5.91
N GLN A 33 7.27 21.30 6.90
CA GLN A 33 7.61 20.91 8.27
C GLN A 33 6.43 20.23 8.98
N ARG A 34 5.19 20.60 8.66
CA ARG A 34 3.98 19.89 9.12
C ARG A 34 3.76 18.56 8.40
N MET A 35 4.04 18.44 7.10
CA MET A 35 3.96 17.17 6.38
C MET A 35 5.07 16.19 6.79
N SER A 36 6.24 16.70 7.18
CA SER A 36 7.33 15.92 7.78
C SER A 36 6.97 15.34 9.15
N GLN A 37 6.04 15.97 9.87
CA GLN A 37 5.42 15.40 11.07
C GLN A 37 4.26 14.49 10.69
N ALA A 38 4.53 13.46 9.87
CA ALA A 38 3.71 12.27 9.94
C ALA A 38 3.74 11.80 11.40
N PRO A 39 2.59 11.62 12.08
CA PRO A 39 2.57 11.10 13.44
C PRO A 39 3.37 9.81 13.42
N ARG A 40 4.53 9.76 14.10
CA ARG A 40 5.27 8.51 14.23
C ARG A 40 4.29 7.54 14.89
N PRO A 41 3.79 6.51 14.19
CA PRO A 41 2.85 5.60 14.80
C PRO A 41 3.52 5.02 16.04
N SER A 42 2.79 4.99 17.15
CA SER A 42 3.30 4.53 18.43
C SER A 42 3.97 3.17 18.23
N VAL A 43 5.18 2.96 18.76
CA VAL A 43 5.85 1.64 18.75
C VAL A 43 4.89 0.47 19.07
N PRO A 44 3.98 0.56 20.07
CA PRO A 44 2.99 -0.50 20.29
C PRO A 44 2.03 -0.72 19.12
N VAL A 45 1.59 0.33 18.41
CA VAL A 45 0.73 0.22 17.23
C VAL A 45 1.45 -0.50 16.09
N LEU A 46 2.75 -0.22 15.89
CA LEU A 46 3.57 -0.91 14.90
C LEU A 46 3.71 -2.40 15.23
N ILE A 47 4.00 -2.75 16.48
CA ILE A 47 4.11 -4.14 16.93
C ILE A 47 2.77 -4.87 16.74
N ILE A 48 1.67 -4.26 17.17
CA ILE A 48 0.33 -4.82 17.02
C ILE A 48 0.01 -5.06 15.55
N SER A 49 0.27 -4.08 14.67
CA SER A 49 0.03 -4.23 13.22
C SER A 49 0.85 -5.37 12.60
N LYS A 50 2.10 -5.55 13.02
CA LYS A 50 2.97 -6.66 12.58
C LYS A 50 2.43 -8.01 13.05
N ILE A 51 1.96 -8.12 14.29
CA ILE A 51 1.36 -9.36 14.80
C ILE A 51 0.10 -9.72 14.00
N PHE A 52 -0.79 -8.77 13.76
CA PHE A 52 -1.98 -9.00 12.93
C PHE A 52 -1.63 -9.44 11.51
N MET A 53 -0.62 -8.81 10.89
CA MET A 53 -0.13 -9.21 9.57
C MET A 53 0.40 -10.65 9.51
N VAL A 54 0.93 -11.19 10.62
CA VAL A 54 1.44 -12.56 10.68
C VAL A 54 0.34 -13.55 11.10
N ALA A 55 -0.61 -13.15 11.94
CA ALA A 55 -1.71 -14.00 12.38
C ALA A 55 -2.64 -14.41 11.23
N LEU A 56 -2.99 -13.47 10.35
CA LEU A 56 -3.84 -13.73 9.19
C LEU A 56 -3.29 -14.82 8.25
N PRO A 57 -2.05 -14.77 7.77
CA PRO A 57 -1.53 -15.80 6.88
C PRO A 57 -1.29 -17.14 7.61
N ILE A 58 -1.03 -17.15 8.92
CA ILE A 58 -1.04 -18.40 9.71
C ILE A 58 -2.42 -19.07 9.66
N THR A 59 -3.50 -18.29 9.86
CA THR A 59 -4.86 -18.85 9.75
C THR A 59 -5.17 -19.33 8.35
N GLN A 60 -4.69 -18.66 7.29
CA GLN A 60 -4.84 -19.13 5.92
C GLN A 60 -4.14 -20.47 5.69
N VAL A 61 -2.92 -20.63 6.19
CA VAL A 61 -2.17 -21.89 6.08
C VAL A 61 -2.84 -23.02 6.87
N ALA A 62 -3.31 -22.73 8.08
CA ALA A 62 -4.01 -23.71 8.91
C ALA A 62 -5.34 -24.17 8.27
N ILE A 63 -6.17 -23.23 7.82
CA ILE A 63 -7.46 -23.55 7.17
C ILE A 63 -7.22 -24.28 5.84
N GLY A 64 -6.26 -23.82 5.03
CA GLY A 64 -5.94 -24.44 3.75
C GLY A 64 -5.42 -25.88 3.89
N SER A 65 -4.65 -26.18 4.95
CA SER A 65 -4.10 -27.52 5.20
C SER A 65 -5.09 -28.47 5.88
N VAL A 66 -5.87 -28.00 6.85
CA VAL A 66 -6.84 -28.83 7.58
C VAL A 66 -8.00 -29.23 6.67
N TYR A 67 -8.55 -28.29 5.92
CA TYR A 67 -9.72 -28.51 5.06
C TYR A 67 -9.36 -28.94 3.64
N LEU A 68 -8.13 -29.39 3.40
CA LEU A 68 -7.62 -29.76 2.08
C LEU A 68 -8.40 -30.92 1.45
N LYS A 69 -9.03 -31.77 2.28
CA LYS A 69 -9.86 -32.91 1.85
C LYS A 69 -11.37 -32.69 2.01
N ASP A 70 -11.79 -31.57 2.59
CA ASP A 70 -13.20 -31.29 2.93
C ASP A 70 -13.97 -30.54 1.84
N CYS A 71 -13.39 -30.42 0.63
CA CYS A 71 -14.04 -29.89 -0.57
C CYS A 71 -13.69 -30.75 -1.81
N PRO A 72 -14.35 -31.91 -1.99
CA PRO A 72 -14.19 -32.72 -3.20
C PRO A 72 -14.63 -31.99 -4.48
N ALA A 73 -15.56 -31.03 -4.36
CA ALA A 73 -16.06 -30.24 -5.50
C ALA A 73 -14.96 -29.43 -6.20
N GLN A 74 -13.97 -28.93 -5.45
CA GLN A 74 -12.92 -28.09 -6.01
C GLN A 74 -11.67 -28.11 -5.11
N HIS A 75 -10.76 -29.05 -5.39
CA HIS A 75 -9.51 -29.20 -4.63
C HIS A 75 -8.58 -27.97 -4.71
N TYR A 76 -8.79 -27.09 -5.70
CA TYR A 76 -7.97 -25.91 -5.93
C TYR A 76 -8.22 -24.77 -4.95
N ILE A 77 -9.38 -24.72 -4.26
CA ILE A 77 -9.69 -23.64 -3.29
C ILE A 77 -8.82 -23.75 -2.02
N PRO A 78 -8.74 -24.91 -1.33
CA PRO A 78 -7.81 -25.05 -0.22
C PRO A 78 -6.36 -24.77 -0.62
N VAL A 79 -5.94 -25.23 -1.80
CA VAL A 79 -4.59 -24.99 -2.34
C VAL A 79 -4.38 -23.49 -2.57
N TYR A 80 -5.37 -22.77 -3.11
CA TYR A 80 -5.32 -21.32 -3.29
C TYR A 80 -5.03 -20.57 -1.99
N VAL A 81 -5.83 -20.85 -0.96
CA VAL A 81 -5.72 -20.21 0.36
C VAL A 81 -4.40 -20.59 1.05
N LEU A 82 -3.98 -21.85 0.92
CA LEU A 82 -2.71 -22.34 1.47
C LEU A 82 -1.52 -21.62 0.84
N VAL A 83 -1.42 -21.63 -0.50
CA VAL A 83 -0.30 -21.06 -1.23
C VAL A 83 -0.21 -19.55 -0.99
N SER A 84 -1.34 -18.83 -1.05
CA SER A 84 -1.37 -17.39 -0.75
C SER A 84 -0.93 -17.08 0.68
N GLY A 85 -1.36 -17.88 1.67
CA GLY A 85 -0.92 -17.76 3.06
C GLY A 85 0.59 -18.02 3.23
N VAL A 86 1.16 -19.01 2.55
CA VAL A 86 2.60 -19.31 2.62
C VAL A 86 3.42 -18.15 2.05
N PHE A 87 3.08 -17.65 0.86
CA PHE A 87 3.81 -16.53 0.26
C PHE A 87 3.68 -15.25 1.12
N ALA A 88 2.51 -14.98 1.70
CA ALA A 88 2.31 -13.86 2.62
C ALA A 88 3.13 -14.00 3.92
N LEU A 89 3.25 -15.22 4.47
CA LEU A 89 4.14 -15.52 5.60
C LEU A 89 5.61 -15.26 5.25
N VAL A 90 6.06 -15.75 4.09
CA VAL A 90 7.44 -15.53 3.63
C VAL A 90 7.74 -14.04 3.46
N LEU A 91 6.83 -13.27 2.88
CA LEU A 91 6.95 -11.81 2.79
C LEU A 91 6.99 -11.14 4.16
N SER A 92 6.16 -11.60 5.09
CA SER A 92 6.12 -11.07 6.46
C SER A 92 7.43 -11.34 7.20
N LEU A 93 8.01 -12.54 7.03
CA LEU A 93 9.31 -12.90 7.57
C LEU A 93 10.42 -12.06 6.95
N LEU A 94 10.46 -11.93 5.61
CA LEU A 94 11.41 -11.07 4.92
C LEU A 94 11.31 -9.60 5.35
N SER A 95 10.11 -9.14 5.69
CA SER A 95 9.87 -7.78 6.20
C SER A 95 10.23 -7.60 7.69
N CYS A 96 10.45 -8.70 8.42
CA CYS A 96 10.97 -8.69 9.79
C CYS A 96 12.48 -8.90 9.80
N LEU A 97 13.02 -9.59 8.79
CA LEU A 97 14.45 -9.67 8.57
C LEU A 97 14.96 -8.31 8.03
N PRO A 98 16.09 -7.80 8.51
CA PRO A 98 16.71 -6.57 8.02
C PRO A 98 17.40 -6.79 6.66
N CYS A 99 16.72 -7.39 5.68
CA CYS A 99 17.20 -7.49 4.30
C CYS A 99 17.26 -6.12 3.58
N ALA A 100 16.96 -5.03 4.28
CA ALA A 100 16.92 -3.65 3.82
C ALA A 100 17.80 -2.69 4.64
N GLN A 101 18.69 -3.18 5.53
CA GLN A 101 19.79 -2.33 5.97
C GLN A 101 20.81 -2.28 4.82
N GLU A 102 20.78 -1.20 4.05
CA GLU A 102 21.92 -0.81 3.22
C GLU A 102 23.16 -0.78 4.13
N PRO A 103 24.20 -1.59 3.87
CA PRO A 103 25.51 -1.30 4.42
C PRO A 103 25.94 0.05 3.84
N GLU A 104 26.32 0.99 4.70
CA GLU A 104 26.92 2.29 4.35
C GLU A 104 28.30 2.16 3.65
N ASP A 105 28.63 0.98 3.13
CA ASP A 105 29.83 0.69 2.37
C ASP A 105 29.41 0.09 1.02
N GLY A 106 29.83 0.72 -0.07
CA GLY A 106 29.46 0.45 -1.46
C GLY A 106 29.86 -0.91 -2.05
N GLY A 107 29.55 -2.00 -1.34
CA GLY A 107 29.59 -3.37 -1.84
C GLY A 107 28.17 -3.84 -2.15
N SER A 108 27.90 -4.14 -3.43
CA SER A 108 26.67 -4.81 -3.88
C SER A 108 26.57 -6.20 -3.25
N SER A 109 26.02 -6.29 -2.05
CA SER A 109 25.79 -7.59 -1.43
C SER A 109 24.76 -8.37 -2.27
N PRO A 110 25.06 -9.60 -2.70
CA PRO A 110 24.15 -10.39 -3.54
C PRO A 110 22.81 -10.67 -2.85
N LEU A 111 22.77 -10.56 -1.52
CA LEU A 111 21.59 -10.73 -0.67
C LEU A 111 20.52 -9.65 -0.89
N GLY A 112 20.90 -8.38 -1.05
CA GLY A 112 19.94 -7.30 -1.28
C GLY A 112 19.30 -7.40 -2.66
N SER A 113 20.11 -7.66 -3.70
CA SER A 113 19.63 -7.89 -5.06
C SER A 113 18.71 -9.12 -5.14
N LEU A 114 19.08 -10.22 -4.48
CA LEU A 114 18.24 -11.42 -4.41
C LEU A 114 16.92 -11.16 -3.69
N CYS A 115 16.91 -10.36 -2.62
CA CYS A 115 15.69 -10.02 -1.90
C CYS A 115 14.75 -9.18 -2.78
N THR A 116 15.28 -8.18 -3.51
CA THR A 116 14.49 -7.37 -4.45
C THR A 116 13.94 -8.22 -5.59
N ALA A 117 14.77 -9.08 -6.18
CA ALA A 117 14.34 -10.00 -7.24
C ALA A 117 13.26 -10.96 -6.74
N TRP A 118 13.43 -11.54 -5.54
CA TRP A 118 12.46 -12.43 -4.91
C TRP A 118 11.13 -11.73 -4.65
N ASN A 119 11.14 -10.53 -4.07
CA ASN A 119 9.92 -9.74 -3.84
C ASN A 119 9.20 -9.45 -5.16
N SER A 120 9.94 -9.11 -6.22
CA SER A 120 9.38 -8.92 -7.57
C SER A 120 8.72 -10.20 -8.10
N THR A 121 9.40 -11.34 -8.01
CA THR A 121 8.88 -12.64 -8.46
C THR A 121 7.64 -13.04 -7.67
N VAL A 122 7.66 -12.91 -6.34
CA VAL A 122 6.51 -13.26 -5.50
C VAL A 122 5.33 -12.34 -5.80
N THR A 123 5.57 -11.04 -6.03
CA THR A 123 4.49 -10.11 -6.39
C THR A 123 3.79 -10.51 -7.70
N LEU A 124 4.56 -10.83 -8.75
CA LEU A 124 4.02 -11.30 -10.02
C LEU A 124 3.25 -12.63 -9.85
N PHE A 125 3.84 -13.57 -9.11
CA PHE A 125 3.19 -14.84 -8.83
C PHE A 125 1.87 -14.65 -8.08
N LEU A 126 1.86 -13.84 -7.02
CA LEU A 126 0.67 -13.53 -6.24
C LEU A 126 -0.41 -12.86 -7.08
N PHE A 127 -0.04 -11.99 -8.02
CA PHE A 127 -0.99 -11.36 -8.94
C PHE A 127 -1.67 -12.39 -9.85
N CYS A 128 -0.90 -13.23 -10.53
CA CYS A 128 -1.46 -14.30 -11.36
C CYS A 128 -2.29 -15.31 -10.54
N TRP A 129 -1.79 -15.67 -9.37
CA TRP A 129 -2.46 -16.59 -8.44
C TRP A 129 -3.77 -16.01 -7.92
N PHE A 130 -3.82 -14.71 -7.63
CA PHE A 130 -5.04 -14.03 -7.21
C PHE A 130 -6.12 -14.10 -8.29
N ILE A 131 -5.76 -13.89 -9.56
CA ILE A 131 -6.70 -14.04 -10.69
C ILE A 131 -7.23 -15.48 -10.76
N ALA A 132 -6.36 -16.48 -10.66
CA ALA A 132 -6.77 -17.89 -10.64
C ALA A 132 -7.69 -18.21 -9.46
N GLY A 133 -7.39 -17.69 -8.28
CA GLY A 133 -8.23 -17.81 -7.09
C GLY A 133 -9.64 -17.29 -7.29
N ASN A 134 -9.79 -16.14 -7.92
CA ASN A 134 -11.10 -15.59 -8.26
C ASN A 134 -11.88 -16.56 -9.14
N ILE A 135 -11.26 -17.10 -10.20
CA ILE A 135 -11.91 -18.07 -11.08
C ILE A 135 -12.37 -19.30 -10.26
N TRP A 136 -11.53 -19.82 -9.37
CA TRP A 136 -11.88 -21.00 -8.57
C TRP A 136 -13.00 -20.75 -7.55
N ILE A 137 -13.00 -19.58 -6.91
CA ILE A 137 -14.02 -19.19 -5.91
C ILE A 137 -15.38 -18.94 -6.60
N TYR A 138 -15.37 -18.22 -7.73
CA TYR A 138 -16.60 -17.90 -8.46
C TYR A 138 -17.12 -19.07 -9.31
N SER A 139 -16.26 -20.01 -9.72
CA SER A 139 -16.67 -21.18 -10.50
C SER A 139 -17.63 -22.11 -9.76
N ILE A 140 -17.57 -22.15 -8.42
CA ILE A 140 -18.48 -22.98 -7.60
C ILE A 140 -19.51 -22.13 -6.85
N TYR A 141 -19.81 -20.93 -7.33
CA TYR A 141 -20.76 -20.03 -6.68
C TYR A 141 -22.14 -20.71 -6.59
N GLN A 142 -22.62 -20.90 -5.35
CA GLN A 142 -23.64 -21.86 -4.88
C GLN A 142 -23.13 -23.30 -4.62
N PRO A 143 -22.10 -23.49 -3.78
CA PRO A 143 -21.69 -24.84 -3.40
C PRO A 143 -22.75 -25.48 -2.51
N SER A 144 -22.88 -26.80 -2.60
CA SER A 144 -23.77 -27.55 -1.72
C SER A 144 -23.04 -27.77 -0.39
N TYR A 145 -23.61 -27.31 0.72
CA TYR A 145 -23.02 -27.53 2.05
C TYR A 145 -23.42 -28.87 2.67
N ILE A 146 -24.09 -29.74 1.89
CA ILE A 146 -24.61 -31.02 2.32
C ILE A 146 -23.53 -32.10 2.12
N PRO A 147 -23.05 -32.77 3.17
CA PRO A 147 -22.05 -33.81 3.04
C PRO A 147 -22.57 -34.96 2.17
N GLY A 148 -21.82 -35.31 1.12
CA GLY A 148 -22.19 -36.37 0.16
C GLY A 148 -22.84 -35.90 -1.14
N ALA A 149 -23.08 -34.59 -1.32
CA ALA A 149 -23.44 -34.04 -2.63
C ALA A 149 -22.22 -33.96 -3.56
N GLU A 150 -22.43 -34.07 -4.88
CA GLU A 150 -21.33 -33.97 -5.88
C GLU A 150 -20.54 -32.67 -5.77
N ASN A 151 -21.23 -31.56 -5.46
CA ASN A 151 -20.62 -30.24 -5.26
C ASN A 151 -20.47 -29.88 -3.78
N TYR A 152 -20.09 -30.84 -2.93
CA TYR A 152 -19.86 -30.58 -1.50
C TYR A 152 -18.59 -29.74 -1.27
N CYS A 153 -18.73 -28.67 -0.49
CA CYS A 153 -17.59 -27.95 0.07
C CYS A 153 -17.90 -27.41 1.47
N SER A 154 -16.93 -27.54 2.38
CA SER A 154 -17.01 -27.00 3.74
C SER A 154 -17.32 -25.50 3.72
N LYS A 155 -18.39 -25.13 4.43
CA LYS A 155 -18.84 -23.73 4.56
C LYS A 155 -17.73 -22.83 5.08
N THR A 156 -16.98 -23.28 6.09
CA THR A 156 -15.91 -22.49 6.70
C THR A 156 -14.81 -22.14 5.70
N LEU A 157 -14.35 -23.11 4.91
CA LEU A 157 -13.28 -22.88 3.93
C LEU A 157 -13.74 -21.95 2.81
N TYR A 158 -14.94 -22.18 2.26
CA TYR A 158 -15.47 -21.36 1.17
C TYR A 158 -15.70 -19.92 1.61
N LEU A 159 -16.37 -19.72 2.77
CA LEU A 159 -16.59 -18.38 3.32
C LEU A 159 -15.26 -17.69 3.61
N PHE A 160 -14.29 -18.40 4.18
CA PHE A 160 -12.99 -17.83 4.47
C PHE A 160 -12.26 -17.39 3.19
N ALA A 161 -12.19 -18.23 2.16
CA ALA A 161 -11.60 -17.87 0.87
C ALA A 161 -12.29 -16.66 0.20
N PHE A 162 -13.63 -16.66 0.22
CA PHE A 162 -14.43 -15.58 -0.33
C PHE A 162 -14.18 -14.26 0.41
N TRP A 163 -14.38 -14.25 1.73
CA TRP A 163 -14.24 -13.04 2.55
C TRP A 163 -12.81 -12.50 2.54
N THR A 164 -11.80 -13.36 2.60
CA THR A 164 -10.39 -12.91 2.51
C THR A 164 -10.10 -12.26 1.16
N THR A 165 -10.58 -12.82 0.05
CA THR A 165 -10.47 -12.22 -1.29
C THR A 165 -11.21 -10.88 -1.36
N THR A 166 -12.43 -10.81 -0.84
CA THR A 166 -13.21 -9.57 -0.76
C THR A 166 -12.50 -8.48 0.04
N LEU A 167 -11.90 -8.83 1.19
CA LEU A 167 -11.13 -7.88 2.00
C LEU A 167 -9.94 -7.32 1.23
N VAL A 168 -9.21 -8.15 0.47
CA VAL A 168 -8.11 -7.69 -0.38
C VAL A 168 -8.61 -6.69 -1.43
N TYR A 169 -9.75 -6.96 -2.08
CA TYR A 169 -10.35 -6.01 -3.02
C TYR A 169 -10.76 -4.69 -2.37
N ILE A 170 -11.39 -4.73 -1.20
CA ILE A 170 -11.80 -3.53 -0.47
C ILE A 170 -10.57 -2.69 -0.12
N LEU A 171 -9.51 -3.31 0.41
CA LEU A 171 -8.26 -2.62 0.74
C LEU A 171 -7.61 -2.01 -0.49
N LEU A 172 -7.54 -2.74 -1.61
CA LEU A 172 -6.99 -2.23 -2.87
C LEU A 172 -7.80 -1.04 -3.41
N GLY A 173 -9.14 -1.14 -3.37
CA GLY A 173 -10.04 -0.06 -3.75
C GLY A 173 -9.88 1.18 -2.86
N MET A 174 -9.78 1.00 -1.54
CA MET A 174 -9.53 2.10 -0.61
C MET A 174 -8.17 2.76 -0.87
N LEU A 175 -7.11 1.97 -1.08
CA LEU A 175 -5.78 2.51 -1.40
C LEU A 175 -5.80 3.29 -2.72
N PHE A 176 -6.53 2.80 -3.72
CA PHE A 176 -6.68 3.50 -4.99
C PHE A 176 -7.44 4.82 -4.83
N VAL A 177 -8.56 4.84 -4.10
CA VAL A 177 -9.32 6.05 -3.83
C VAL A 177 -8.50 7.06 -3.04
N LEU A 178 -7.85 6.63 -1.94
CA LEU A 178 -6.98 7.49 -1.14
C LEU A 178 -5.79 8.02 -1.95
N GLY A 179 -5.16 7.17 -2.77
CA GLY A 179 -4.08 7.55 -3.67
C GLY A 179 -4.53 8.57 -4.71
N CYS A 180 -5.66 8.35 -5.38
CA CYS A 180 -6.24 9.30 -6.32
C CYS A 180 -6.65 10.61 -5.65
N CYS A 181 -7.26 10.58 -4.46
CA CYS A 181 -7.59 11.78 -3.70
C CYS A 181 -6.32 12.57 -3.32
N ALA A 182 -5.27 11.89 -2.88
CA ALA A 182 -3.98 12.52 -2.59
C ALA A 182 -3.35 13.13 -3.84
N LEU A 183 -3.34 12.42 -4.97
CA LEU A 183 -2.82 12.91 -6.25
C LEU A 183 -3.61 14.11 -6.78
N LEU A 184 -4.93 14.13 -6.61
CA LEU A 184 -5.78 15.24 -7.05
C LEU A 184 -5.68 16.46 -6.12
N LEU A 185 -5.53 16.26 -4.81
CA LEU A 185 -5.36 17.35 -3.83
C LEU A 185 -3.94 17.92 -3.86
N CYS A 186 -2.91 17.07 -3.97
CA CYS A 186 -1.51 17.50 -4.07
C CYS A 186 -1.13 17.95 -5.50
N GLY A 187 -1.68 17.32 -6.54
CA GLY A 187 -1.45 17.70 -7.94
C GLY A 187 -2.11 19.03 -8.33
N ARG A 188 -3.19 19.44 -7.64
CA ARG A 188 -3.76 20.80 -7.77
C ARG A 188 -2.95 21.87 -7.04
N GLY A 189 -1.93 21.51 -6.27
CA GLY A 189 -0.94 22.44 -5.73
C GLY A 189 0.19 22.80 -6.71
N GLY A 190 0.23 22.20 -7.90
CA GLY A 190 1.28 22.39 -8.92
C GLY A 190 0.80 22.81 -10.31
N PHE A 191 -0.50 23.06 -10.52
CA PHE A 191 -1.05 23.53 -11.80
C PHE A 191 -1.69 24.90 -11.62
N GLY A 192 -0.84 25.89 -11.39
CA GLY A 192 -1.23 27.27 -11.13
C GLY A 192 -0.25 28.28 -11.69
N THR A 193 0.36 28.00 -12.84
CA THR A 193 0.96 29.03 -13.70
C THR A 193 0.85 28.56 -15.14
N GLU A 194 0.33 29.46 -15.99
CA GLU A 194 0.41 29.50 -17.45
C GLU A 194 -0.94 29.40 -18.17
N SER A 195 -1.73 30.49 -18.06
CA SER A 195 -2.73 30.89 -19.04
C SER A 195 -2.96 32.40 -18.91
N ASP A 196 -1.93 33.20 -19.20
CA ASP A 196 -2.05 34.63 -19.50
C ASP A 196 -0.90 35.04 -20.45
N VAL A 197 -1.12 34.80 -21.75
CA VAL A 197 -0.51 35.53 -22.88
C VAL A 197 -1.62 35.78 -23.90
#